data_AF-A0A3C1N9U0-F1
#
_entry.id   AF-A0A3C1N9U0-F1
#
_cell.length_a   1.000
_cell.length_b   1.000
_cell.length_c   1.000
_cell.angle_alpha   90.00
_cell.angle_beta   90.00
_cell.angle_gamma   90.00
#
_symmetry.space_group_name_H-M   'P 1'
#
loop_
_entity.id
_entity.type
_entity.pdbx_description
1 polymer ?
#
loop_
_entity_poly.entity_id
_entity_poly.type
_entity_poly.pdbx_seq_one_letter_code
_entity_poly.pdbx_strand_id
1 'polypeptide(L)' 'INLALFARGLNIHLHSRIYFDDEVEANALDSVLQHCVPAPRRQTLIARRQETTQDPCVYRFDMVLQGKNETVFFDL' A
#
# COMPACT_ATOMS: atom_id res chain seq x y z
N ILE A 1 -2.01 -7.78 -0.70
CA ILE A 1 -3.07 -7.74 -1.76
C ILE A 1 -2.56 -6.94 -2.96
N ASN A 2 -2.84 -7.36 -4.20
CA ASN A 2 -2.53 -6.58 -5.41
C ASN A 2 -3.73 -5.70 -5.79
N LEU A 3 -3.48 -4.46 -6.21
CA LEU A 3 -4.50 -3.51 -6.64
C LEU A 3 -4.17 -2.91 -8.00
N ALA A 4 -5.22 -2.58 -8.75
CA ALA A 4 -5.16 -1.75 -9.95
C ALA A 4 -6.19 -0.62 -9.79
N LEU A 5 -5.73 0.63 -9.84
CA LEU A 5 -6.58 1.81 -9.71
C LEU A 5 -6.95 2.37 -11.08
N PHE A 6 -8.26 2.52 -11.32
CA PHE A 6 -8.84 3.14 -12.51
C PHE A 6 -9.62 4.38 -12.08
N ALA A 7 -9.41 5.51 -12.77
CA ALA A 7 -10.13 6.74 -12.51
C ALA A 7 -10.12 7.68 -13.73
N ARG A 8 -11.08 8.60 -13.81
CA ARG A 8 -11.07 9.68 -14.80
C ARG A 8 -9.78 10.50 -14.63
N GLY A 9 -9.02 10.65 -15.70
CA GLY A 9 -7.72 11.36 -15.70
C GLY A 9 -6.50 10.44 -15.59
N LEU A 10 -6.69 9.13 -15.37
CA LEU A 10 -5.63 8.13 -15.49
C LEU A 10 -5.73 7.45 -16.87
N ASN A 11 -4.79 7.75 -17.76
CA ASN A 11 -4.75 7.15 -19.10
C ASN A 11 -4.33 5.67 -19.08
N ILE A 12 -3.51 5.30 -18.09
CA ILE A 12 -3.07 3.93 -17.80
C ILE A 12 -3.38 3.68 -16.32
N HIS A 13 -3.86 2.49 -15.99
CA HIS A 13 -4.20 2.13 -14.60
C HIS A 13 -2.94 1.99 -13.76
N LEU A 14 -3.05 2.35 -12.48
CA LEU A 14 -1.91 2.34 -11.57
C LEU A 14 -1.90 1.06 -10.74
N HIS A 15 -0.84 0.27 -10.83
CA HIS A 15 -0.66 -0.92 -10.01
C HIS A 15 -0.03 -0.59 -8.67
N SER A 16 -0.58 -1.15 -7.59
CA SER A 16 0.02 -1.04 -6.25
C SER A 16 -0.22 -2.31 -5.45
N ARG A 17 0.32 -2.36 -4.24
CA ARG A 17 0.15 -3.47 -3.29
C ARG A 17 -0.22 -2.95 -1.91
N ILE A 18 -1.11 -3.66 -1.24
CA ILE A 18 -1.40 -3.45 0.19
C ILE A 18 -0.69 -4.51 1.01
N TYR A 19 0.07 -4.04 2.00
CA TYR A 19 0.63 -4.78 3.13
C TYR A 19 -0.10 -4.38 4.42
N PHE A 20 0.09 -5.13 5.50
CA PHE A 20 -0.64 -4.92 6.76
C PHE A 20 0.32 -4.56 7.88
N ASP A 21 -0.08 -3.69 8.79
CA ASP A 21 0.80 -3.15 9.83
C ASP A 21 1.11 -4.11 10.99
N ASP A 22 0.28 -5.13 11.17
CA ASP A 22 0.50 -6.23 12.11
C ASP A 22 1.41 -7.34 11.56
N GLU A 23 1.70 -7.35 10.26
CA GLU A 23 2.57 -8.32 9.59
C GLU A 23 4.03 -7.85 9.50
N VAL A 24 4.58 -7.29 10.59
CA VAL A 24 5.89 -6.61 10.57
C VAL A 24 7.03 -7.54 10.14
N GLU A 25 7.06 -8.77 10.64
CA GLU A 25 8.11 -9.75 10.31
C GLU A 25 8.04 -10.18 8.85
N ALA A 26 6.84 -10.50 8.35
CA ALA A 26 6.63 -10.86 6.96
C ALA A 26 6.95 -9.69 6.01
N ASN A 27 6.55 -8.46 6.36
CA ASN A 27 6.87 -7.26 5.59
C ASN A 27 8.40 -7.01 5.52
N ALA A 28 9.14 -7.32 6.58
CA ALA A 28 10.60 -7.19 6.60
C ALA A 28 11.29 -8.18 5.65
N LEU A 29 10.69 -9.37 5.43
CA LEU A 29 11.24 -10.43 4.57
C LEU A 29 10.74 -10.36 3.12
N ASP A 30 9.71 -9.56 2.82
CA ASP A 30 9.14 -9.46 1.46
C ASP A 30 10.13 -8.87 0.45
N SER A 31 10.46 -9.65 -0.58
CA SER A 31 11.46 -9.28 -1.57
C SER A 31 11.07 -8.05 -2.39
N VAL A 32 9.78 -7.84 -2.66
CA VAL A 32 9.29 -6.67 -3.41
C VAL A 32 9.43 -5.40 -2.57
N LEU A 33 9.03 -5.42 -1.30
CA LEU A 33 9.26 -4.29 -0.39
C LEU A 33 10.74 -3.97 -0.21
N GLN A 34 11.60 -4.99 -0.12
CA GLN A 34 13.02 -4.76 0.12
C GLN A 34 13.75 -4.22 -1.11
N HIS A 35 13.49 -4.80 -2.30
CA HIS A 35 14.29 -4.51 -3.50
C HIS A 35 13.64 -3.48 -4.42
N CYS A 36 12.31 -3.41 -4.48
CA CYS A 36 11.60 -2.55 -5.43
C CYS A 36 11.10 -1.24 -4.81
N VAL A 37 11.12 -1.11 -3.47
CA VAL A 37 10.57 0.06 -2.77
C VAL A 37 11.62 0.74 -1.90
N PRO A 38 11.93 2.03 -2.16
CA PRO A 38 12.80 2.81 -1.29
C PRO A 38 12.29 2.84 0.16
N ALA A 39 13.18 2.61 1.13
CA ALA A 39 12.86 2.56 2.56
C ALA A 39 11.86 3.63 3.05
N PRO A 40 12.04 4.95 2.77
CA PRO A 40 11.13 5.98 3.26
C PRO A 40 9.73 5.92 2.63
N ARG A 41 9.55 5.22 1.50
CA ARG A 41 8.26 5.08 0.82
C ARG A 41 7.52 3.80 1.19
N ARG A 42 8.15 2.81 1.83
CA ARG A 42 7.51 1.52 2.18
C ARG A 42 6.24 1.70 3.00
N GLN A 43 6.24 2.68 3.90
CA GLN A 43 5.09 3.02 4.74
C GLN A 43 3.82 3.41 3.96
N THR A 44 3.95 3.87 2.71
CA THR A 44 2.78 4.22 1.88
C THR A 44 2.04 3.00 1.35
N LEU A 45 2.60 1.79 1.51
CA LEU A 45 2.00 0.53 1.09
C LEU A 45 1.40 -0.27 2.26
N ILE A 46 1.52 0.24 3.49
CA ILE A 46 1.08 -0.45 4.71
C ILE A 46 -0.30 0.10 5.12
N ALA A 47 -1.32 -0.75 5.05
CA ALA A 47 -2.64 -0.47 5.60
C ALA A 47 -2.60 -0.56 7.13
N ARG A 48 -3.35 0.34 7.78
CA ARG A 48 -3.41 0.45 9.24
C ARG A 48 -4.66 -0.22 9.77
N ARG A 49 -4.51 -1.17 10.69
CA ARG A 49 -5.64 -1.75 11.41
C ARG A 49 -6.38 -0.63 12.15
N GLN A 50 -7.69 -0.58 11.98
CA GLN A 50 -8.53 0.35 12.73
C GLN A 50 -8.79 -0.24 14.11
N GLU A 51 -8.54 0.54 15.16
CA GLU A 51 -8.88 0.17 16.54
C GLU A 51 -10.40 0.28 16.74
N THR A 52 -11.14 -0.70 16.26
CA THR A 52 -12.57 -0.86 16.51
C THR A 52 -12.79 -2.10 17.37
N THR A 53 -13.71 -2.03 18.32
CA THR A 53 -14.14 -3.18 19.13
C THR A 53 -15.18 -4.06 18.41
N GLN A 54 -15.50 -3.73 17.16
CA GLN A 54 -16.56 -4.36 16.37
C GLN A 54 -15.97 -5.21 15.24
N ASP A 55 -16.46 -6.44 15.13
CA ASP A 55 -16.23 -7.31 13.98
C ASP A 55 -17.10 -6.83 12.79
N PRO A 56 -16.60 -6.83 11.53
CA PRO A 56 -15.33 -7.37 11.06
C PRO A 56 -14.11 -6.53 11.40
N CYS A 57 -12.93 -7.16 11.54
CA CYS A 57 -11.64 -6.47 11.55
C CYS A 57 -11.45 -5.61 10.28
N VAL A 58 -11.16 -4.32 10.44
CA VAL A 58 -11.01 -3.36 9.33
C VAL A 58 -9.59 -2.81 9.25
N TYR A 59 -9.05 -2.71 8.04
CA TYR A 59 -7.81 -1.98 7.75
C TYR A 59 -8.10 -0.79 6.84
N ARG A 60 -7.50 0.36 7.15
CA ARG A 60 -7.58 1.56 6.31
C ARG A 60 -6.32 1.71 5.49
N PHE A 61 -6.50 1.95 4.19
CA PHE A 61 -5.44 2.20 3.24
C PHE A 61 -5.78 3.43 2.40
N ASP A 62 -5.07 4.53 2.64
CA ASP A 62 -5.27 5.77 1.90
C ASP A 62 -4.29 5.85 0.73
N MET A 63 -4.79 6.11 -0.48
CA MET A 63 -3.97 6.27 -1.69
C MET A 63 -3.80 7.75 -2.04
N VAL A 64 -2.56 8.24 -1.94
CA VAL A 64 -2.17 9.56 -2.44
C VAL A 64 -1.61 9.40 -3.84
N LEU A 65 -2.26 10.00 -4.85
CA LEU A 65 -1.88 9.85 -6.26
C LEU A 65 -0.68 10.71 -6.67
N GLN A 66 -0.48 11.85 -6.01
CA GLN A 66 0.63 12.74 -6.31
C GLN A 66 1.00 13.58 -5.09
N GLY A 67 2.29 13.88 -4.92
CA GLY A 67 2.80 14.86 -3.96
C GLY A 67 3.38 14.25 -2.69
N LYS A 68 3.15 14.92 -1.55
CA LYS A 68 3.71 14.45 -0.26
C LYS A 68 3.09 13.11 0.13
N ASN A 69 3.92 12.14 0.47
CA ASN A 69 3.52 10.76 0.81
C ASN A 69 2.78 10.04 -0.34
N GLU A 70 3.11 10.37 -1.58
CA GLU A 70 2.60 9.67 -2.76
C GLU A 70 2.80 8.15 -2.64
N THR A 71 1.73 7.42 -2.93
CA THR A 71 1.69 5.95 -2.90
C THR A 71 2.67 5.39 -3.92
N VAL A 72 3.35 4.30 -3.58
CA VAL A 72 4.20 3.61 -4.55
C VAL A 72 3.34 2.86 -5.56
N PHE A 73 3.59 3.14 -6.83
CA PHE A 73 3.00 2.44 -7.96
C PHE A 73 4.08 1.65 -8.71
N PHE A 74 3.72 0.46 -9.18
CA PHE A 74 4.61 -0.45 -9.90
C PHE A 74 4.32 -0.41 -11.39
N ASP A 75 5.38 -0.55 -12.19
CA ASP A 75 5.29 -0.86 -13.61
C ASP A 75 5.45 -2.38 -13.76
N LEU A 76 4.47 -3.06 -14.36
CA LEU A 76 4.36 -4.52 -14.44
C LEU A 76 4.26 -4.99 -15.88
#